data_AF-A0A954SLF0-F1
#
_entry.id   AF-A0A954SLF0-F1
#
_cell.length_a   1.000
_cell.length_b   1.000
_cell.length_c   1.000
_cell.angle_alpha   90.00
_cell.angle_beta   90.00
_cell.angle_gamma   90.00
#
_symmetry.space_group_name_H-M   'P 1'
#
loop_
_entity.id
_entity.type
_entity.pdbx_description
1 polymer ?
#
loop_
_entity_poly.entity_id
_entity_poly.type
_entity_poly.pdbx_seq_one_letter_code
_entity_poly.pdbx_strand_id
1 'polypeptide(L)'
;MTISETSEPSTPTTKSKSKSKLRRWIALGLLLVVAVGTFGLLRPILFQRGRNKILSEWQDRGVYVRRKSAGPGWLKQISPYLADLVGKISPQVTVISDLKGTFTDDDFQKLPQFPELERLKLFESKLTESAWGHIGRCRRLMILEISYVPLSKSSLQNVSNLKQVHSLLLEHTGICDDDLAPLADLSGLRSIYLHEPRITDAGLKMMQEWKSSLYEVNVRGSKVTLKAAKEFMKSKLPTFSVVHIGPEIPKPGRRPRKKVQTQ
;
A
#
# COMPACT_ATOMS: atom_id res chain seq x y z
N MET A 1 15.08 40.35 -85.32
CA MET A 1 15.98 40.02 -84.19
C MET A 1 15.56 40.79 -82.96
N THR A 2 14.78 40.18 -82.06
CA THR A 2 14.85 40.47 -80.61
C THR A 2 14.14 39.33 -79.88
N ILE A 3 14.65 39.00 -78.71
CA ILE A 3 14.68 37.68 -78.09
C ILE A 3 13.51 37.56 -77.11
N SER A 4 12.83 36.40 -77.13
CA SER A 4 11.74 36.04 -76.23
C SER A 4 12.23 35.92 -74.78
N GLU A 5 11.58 36.65 -73.87
CA GLU A 5 11.85 36.63 -72.43
C GLU A 5 10.94 35.58 -71.76
N THR A 6 11.53 34.45 -71.38
CA THR A 6 10.87 33.36 -70.66
C THR A 6 10.70 33.73 -69.19
N SER A 7 9.47 33.80 -68.69
CA SER A 7 9.18 33.98 -67.27
C SER A 7 9.07 32.63 -66.54
N GLU A 8 9.93 32.42 -65.53
CA GLU A 8 9.82 31.28 -64.60
C GLU A 8 8.72 31.53 -63.54
N PRO A 9 7.95 30.51 -63.13
CA PRO A 9 7.01 30.63 -62.04
C PRO A 9 7.73 30.44 -60.70
N SER A 10 7.69 31.46 -59.84
CA SER A 10 8.15 31.37 -58.45
C SER A 10 7.24 30.43 -57.63
N THR A 11 7.83 29.41 -57.02
CA THR A 11 7.12 28.46 -56.15
C THR A 11 6.88 29.09 -54.76
N PRO A 12 5.67 28.99 -54.18
CA PRO A 12 5.41 29.50 -52.84
C PRO A 12 5.98 28.57 -51.77
N THR A 13 6.58 29.18 -50.76
CA THR A 13 7.36 28.58 -49.67
C THR A 13 6.53 27.68 -48.74
N THR A 14 6.57 26.37 -48.96
CA THR A 14 5.97 25.32 -48.11
C THR A 14 6.60 25.19 -46.70
N LYS A 15 7.77 25.79 -46.46
CA LYS A 15 8.50 25.69 -45.18
C LYS A 15 7.88 26.47 -44.01
N SER A 16 7.05 27.48 -44.27
CA SER A 16 6.51 28.38 -43.22
C SER A 16 5.37 27.74 -42.41
N LYS A 17 4.44 27.03 -43.06
CA LYS A 17 3.27 26.42 -42.39
C LYS A 17 3.64 25.28 -41.42
N SER A 18 4.69 24.51 -41.73
CA SER A 18 5.14 23.36 -40.91
C SER A 18 5.73 23.80 -39.55
N LYS A 19 6.56 24.86 -39.55
CA LYS A 19 7.17 25.40 -38.32
C LYS A 19 6.12 25.95 -37.33
N SER A 20 5.01 26.50 -37.84
CA SER A 20 3.91 27.02 -37.01
C SER A 20 3.13 25.91 -36.29
N LYS A 21 2.91 24.76 -36.96
CA LYS A 21 2.25 23.59 -36.35
C LYS A 21 3.13 22.97 -35.27
N LEU A 22 4.43 22.82 -35.54
CA LEU A 22 5.40 22.29 -34.56
C LEU A 22 5.47 23.16 -33.30
N ARG A 23 5.50 24.49 -33.44
CA ARG A 23 5.45 25.44 -32.31
C ARG A 23 4.17 25.31 -31.48
N ARG A 24 3.02 25.09 -32.12
CA ARG A 24 1.74 24.86 -31.41
C ARG A 24 1.75 23.55 -30.62
N TRP A 25 2.29 22.47 -31.18
CA TRP A 25 2.43 21.18 -30.47
C TRP A 25 3.40 21.26 -29.29
N ILE A 26 4.52 21.98 -29.44
CA ILE A 26 5.46 22.23 -28.34
C ILE A 26 4.79 23.05 -27.23
N ALA A 27 4.05 24.11 -27.59
CA ALA A 27 3.33 24.95 -26.64
C ALA A 27 2.22 24.17 -25.90
N LEU A 28 1.44 23.35 -26.63
CA LEU A 28 0.41 22.46 -26.05
C LEU A 28 1.04 21.41 -25.11
N GLY A 29 2.19 20.84 -25.49
CA GLY A 29 2.95 19.92 -24.63
C GLY A 29 3.45 20.59 -23.35
N LEU A 30 4.01 21.80 -23.44
CA LEU A 30 4.44 22.59 -22.29
C LEU A 30 3.26 22.97 -21.38
N LEU A 31 2.13 23.39 -21.95
CA LEU A 31 0.91 23.69 -21.20
C LEU A 31 0.36 22.45 -20.48
N LEU A 32 0.41 21.28 -21.12
CA LEU A 32 0.02 20.01 -20.49
C LEU A 32 0.96 19.65 -19.32
N VAL A 33 2.27 19.83 -19.49
CA VAL A 33 3.26 19.59 -18.43
C VAL A 33 3.06 20.55 -17.26
N VAL A 34 2.79 21.83 -17.53
CA VAL A 34 2.47 22.82 -16.50
C VAL A 34 1.14 22.50 -15.83
N ALA A 35 0.10 22.10 -16.58
CA ALA A 35 -1.20 21.73 -16.02
C ALA A 35 -1.11 20.47 -15.15
N VAL A 36 -0.39 19.43 -15.59
CA VAL A 36 -0.17 18.20 -14.82
C VAL A 36 0.72 18.47 -13.61
N GLY A 37 1.75 19.30 -13.75
CA GLY A 37 2.62 19.72 -12.66
C GLY A 37 1.89 20.57 -11.61
N THR A 38 1.12 21.56 -12.03
CA THR A 38 0.32 22.43 -11.14
C THR A 38 -0.81 21.66 -10.48
N PHE A 39 -1.53 20.79 -11.20
CA PHE A 39 -2.56 19.94 -10.61
C PHE A 39 -1.96 18.90 -9.65
N GLY A 40 -0.80 18.32 -9.99
CA GLY A 40 -0.05 17.42 -9.12
C GLY A 40 0.48 18.10 -7.84
N LEU A 41 0.84 19.38 -7.91
CA LEU A 41 1.30 20.19 -6.77
C LEU A 41 0.14 20.72 -5.92
N LEU A 42 -0.98 21.10 -6.55
CA LEU A 42 -2.14 21.67 -5.87
C LEU A 42 -3.04 20.60 -5.27
N ARG A 43 -3.16 19.41 -5.87
CA ARG A 43 -4.03 18.34 -5.37
C ARG A 43 -3.75 17.96 -3.91
N PRO A 44 -2.49 17.73 -3.46
CA PRO A 44 -2.21 17.47 -2.05
C PRO A 44 -2.75 18.58 -1.15
N ILE A 45 -2.57 19.84 -1.55
CA ILE A 45 -2.93 21.03 -0.76
C ILE A 45 -4.45 21.21 -0.73
N LEU A 46 -5.13 21.11 -1.88
CA LEU A 46 -6.58 21.32 -2.03
C LEU A 46 -7.38 20.29 -1.22
N PHE A 47 -6.97 19.02 -1.25
CA PHE A 47 -7.65 17.95 -0.51
C PHE A 47 -7.13 17.78 0.92
N GLN A 48 -6.19 18.60 1.38
CA GLN A 48 -5.60 18.47 2.71
C GLN A 48 -6.57 18.81 3.83
N ARG A 49 -7.44 19.81 3.62
CA ARG A 49 -8.43 20.22 4.63
C ARG A 49 -9.39 19.08 4.99
N GLY A 50 -9.96 18.41 3.97
CA GLY A 50 -10.84 17.26 4.17
C GLY A 50 -10.13 16.09 4.86
N ARG A 51 -8.91 15.77 4.43
CA ARG A 51 -8.08 14.72 5.05
C ARG A 51 -7.75 15.04 6.51
N ASN A 52 -7.39 16.29 6.81
CA ASN A 52 -7.08 16.70 8.18
C ASN A 52 -8.31 16.61 9.09
N LYS A 53 -9.51 16.90 8.59
CA LYS A 53 -10.75 16.71 9.35
C LYS A 53 -10.97 15.24 9.72
N ILE A 54 -10.86 14.34 8.74
CA ILE A 54 -10.97 12.89 8.96
C ILE A 54 -9.93 12.42 9.99
N LEU A 55 -8.68 12.86 9.84
CA LEU A 55 -7.61 12.48 10.77
C LEU A 55 -7.87 13.02 12.18
N SER A 56 -8.39 14.24 12.33
CA SER A 56 -8.76 14.78 13.64
C SER A 56 -9.81 13.92 14.31
N GLU A 57 -10.91 13.61 13.60
CA GLU A 57 -11.98 12.74 14.10
C GLU A 57 -11.45 11.35 14.51
N TRP A 58 -10.49 10.80 13.75
CA TRP A 58 -9.89 9.51 14.05
C TRP A 58 -8.93 9.58 15.24
N GLN A 59 -8.15 10.65 15.35
CA GLN A 59 -7.23 10.88 16.48
C GLN A 59 -8.01 11.08 17.78
N ASP A 60 -9.16 11.75 17.75
CA ASP A 60 -10.07 11.89 18.90
C ASP A 60 -10.61 10.54 19.37
N ARG A 61 -10.69 9.56 18.47
CA ARG A 61 -11.06 8.15 18.74
C ARG A 61 -9.87 7.27 19.09
N GLY A 62 -8.68 7.86 19.27
CA GLY A 62 -7.47 7.17 19.70
C GLY A 62 -6.62 6.52 18.59
N VAL A 63 -6.86 6.87 17.33
CA VAL A 63 -6.03 6.42 16.20
C VAL A 63 -4.69 7.13 16.22
N TYR A 64 -3.62 6.35 16.07
CA TYR A 64 -2.30 6.90 15.84
C TYR A 64 -2.05 7.13 14.35
N VAL A 65 -1.52 8.31 14.02
CA VAL A 65 -1.23 8.73 12.65
C VAL A 65 0.22 9.19 12.58
N ARG A 66 1.02 8.54 11.72
CA ARG A 66 2.35 9.03 11.36
C ARG A 66 2.30 9.77 10.05
N ARG A 67 2.76 11.02 10.06
CA ARG A 67 2.98 11.81 8.86
C ARG A 67 4.47 11.86 8.52
N LYS A 68 4.78 11.93 7.23
CA LYS A 68 6.13 12.08 6.70
C LYS A 68 6.19 13.39 5.92
N SER A 69 7.09 14.27 6.32
CA SER A 69 7.35 15.55 5.62
C SER A 69 8.20 15.35 4.37
N ALA A 70 7.88 14.34 3.58
CA ALA A 70 8.54 14.10 2.30
C ALA A 70 7.59 14.56 1.19
N GLY A 71 8.10 15.36 0.26
CA GLY A 71 7.37 15.66 -0.96
C GLY A 71 7.13 14.44 -1.82
N PRO A 72 6.22 14.55 -2.82
CA PRO A 72 5.95 13.49 -3.77
C PRO A 72 7.23 12.95 -4.42
N GLY A 73 7.31 11.63 -4.62
CA GLY A 73 8.51 10.99 -5.19
C GLY A 73 8.88 11.51 -6.59
N TRP A 74 7.89 11.79 -7.43
CA TRP A 74 8.10 12.39 -8.76
C TRP A 74 8.73 13.78 -8.68
N LEU A 75 8.40 14.56 -7.64
CA LEU A 75 8.91 15.91 -7.47
C LEU A 75 10.38 15.88 -7.01
N LYS A 76 10.79 14.85 -6.25
CA LYS A 76 12.20 14.67 -5.87
C LYS A 76 13.11 14.51 -7.08
N GLN A 77 12.62 13.90 -8.16
CA GLN A 77 13.39 13.73 -9.39
C GLN A 77 13.55 15.04 -10.17
N ILE A 78 12.62 15.98 -10.01
CA ILE A 78 12.63 17.28 -10.70
C ILE A 78 13.37 18.33 -9.87
N SER A 79 13.05 18.43 -8.58
CA SER A 79 13.67 19.34 -7.63
C SER A 79 13.52 18.79 -6.21
N PRO A 80 14.63 18.29 -5.60
CA PRO A 80 14.64 17.86 -4.21
C PRO A 80 14.20 18.97 -3.24
N TYR A 81 14.55 20.23 -3.54
CA TYR A 81 14.16 21.39 -2.75
C TYR A 81 12.65 21.61 -2.76
N LEU A 82 12.02 21.61 -3.95
CA LEU A 82 10.56 21.76 -4.04
C LEU A 82 9.84 20.56 -3.41
N ALA A 83 10.40 19.36 -3.50
CA ALA A 83 9.87 18.20 -2.79
C ALA A 83 9.91 18.39 -1.27
N ASP A 84 11.02 18.84 -0.71
CA ASP A 84 11.10 19.12 0.73
C ASP A 84 10.11 20.21 1.16
N LEU A 85 10.01 21.31 0.40
CA LEU A 85 9.07 22.40 0.67
C LEU A 85 7.61 21.92 0.64
N VAL A 86 7.22 21.20 -0.41
CA VAL A 86 5.88 20.60 -0.51
C VAL A 86 5.64 19.59 0.60
N GLY A 87 6.66 18.82 0.99
CA GLY A 87 6.58 17.87 2.11
C GLY A 87 6.32 18.55 3.45
N LYS A 88 6.90 19.72 3.70
CA LYS A 88 6.67 20.53 4.90
C LYS A 88 5.27 21.13 4.95
N ILE A 89 4.75 21.60 3.81
CA ILE A 89 3.43 22.22 3.71
C ILE A 89 2.31 21.17 3.69
N SER A 90 2.56 20.05 3.01
CA SER A 90 1.62 18.94 2.82
C SER A 90 2.22 17.60 3.27
N PRO A 91 2.39 17.38 4.58
CA PRO A 91 2.92 16.13 5.09
C PRO A 91 2.00 14.95 4.75
N GLN A 92 2.59 13.87 4.27
CA GLN A 92 1.87 12.69 3.79
C GLN A 92 1.57 11.74 4.93
N VAL A 93 0.35 11.21 5.00
CA VAL A 93 -0.01 10.16 5.97
C VAL A 93 0.55 8.84 5.47
N THR A 94 1.47 8.25 6.25
CA THR A 94 2.14 6.99 5.90
C THR A 94 1.77 5.83 6.81
N VAL A 95 1.34 6.12 8.04
CA VAL A 95 0.91 5.09 9.00
C VAL A 95 -0.40 5.51 9.62
N ILE A 96 -1.34 4.56 9.66
CA ILE A 96 -2.57 4.65 10.44
C ILE A 96 -2.64 3.36 11.29
N SER A 97 -2.69 3.51 12.61
CA SER A 97 -2.78 2.38 13.54
C SER A 97 -3.78 2.63 14.65
N ASP A 98 -4.04 1.57 15.42
CA ASP A 98 -4.95 1.61 16.57
C ASP A 98 -6.41 1.90 16.14
N LEU A 99 -6.79 1.44 14.95
CA LEU A 99 -8.18 1.36 14.51
C LEU A 99 -8.86 0.21 15.28
N LYS A 100 -9.64 0.56 16.30
CA LYS A 100 -10.31 -0.37 17.24
C LYS A 100 -11.77 -0.59 16.88
N GLY A 101 -12.47 -1.48 17.59
CA GLY A 101 -13.86 -1.89 17.30
C GLY A 101 -14.97 -0.84 17.21
N THR A 102 -14.66 0.45 17.39
CA THR A 102 -15.60 1.53 17.08
C THR A 102 -15.65 1.88 15.59
N PHE A 103 -14.65 1.47 14.80
CA PHE A 103 -14.54 1.79 13.38
C PHE A 103 -15.45 0.88 12.53
N THR A 104 -16.20 1.50 11.61
CA THR A 104 -17.17 0.83 10.72
C THR A 104 -16.72 0.95 9.26
N ASP A 105 -17.36 0.21 8.36
CA ASP A 105 -17.10 0.25 6.92
C ASP A 105 -17.08 1.67 6.31
N ASP A 106 -17.90 2.59 6.83
CA ASP A 106 -17.93 4.00 6.41
C ASP A 106 -16.62 4.74 6.69
N ASP A 107 -15.93 4.38 7.78
CA ASP A 107 -14.60 4.89 8.05
C ASP A 107 -13.58 4.31 7.06
N PHE A 108 -13.67 3.01 6.75
CA PHE A 108 -12.77 2.35 5.81
C PHE A 108 -12.94 2.86 4.37
N GLN A 109 -14.14 3.31 3.98
CA GLN A 109 -14.38 4.02 2.71
C GLN A 109 -13.49 5.26 2.54
N LYS A 110 -13.05 5.88 3.65
CA LYS A 110 -12.19 7.07 3.63
C LYS A 110 -10.71 6.75 3.43
N LEU A 111 -10.26 5.51 3.66
CA LEU A 111 -8.85 5.12 3.57
C LEU A 111 -8.19 5.42 2.21
N PRO A 112 -8.85 5.20 1.04
CA PRO A 112 -8.26 5.54 -0.25
C PRO A 112 -7.92 7.02 -0.45
N GLN A 113 -8.42 7.92 0.42
CA GLN A 113 -8.04 9.33 0.42
C GLN A 113 -6.60 9.55 0.94
N PHE A 114 -5.94 8.52 1.47
CA PHE A 114 -4.54 8.54 1.89
C PHE A 114 -3.68 7.70 0.91
N PRO A 115 -3.37 8.21 -0.30
CA PRO A 115 -2.71 7.44 -1.36
C PRO A 115 -1.23 7.12 -1.09
N GLU A 116 -0.68 7.61 0.03
CA GLU A 116 0.69 7.42 0.48
C GLU A 116 0.74 6.54 1.75
N LEU A 117 -0.38 5.90 2.10
CA LEU A 117 -0.47 5.00 3.24
C LEU A 117 0.39 3.76 3.00
N GLU A 118 1.45 3.61 3.79
CA GLU A 118 2.42 2.51 3.72
C GLU A 118 2.12 1.43 4.78
N ARG A 119 1.59 1.81 5.95
CA ARG A 119 1.28 0.88 7.04
C ARG A 119 -0.13 1.10 7.60
N LEU A 120 -0.87 0.01 7.73
CA LEU A 120 -2.20 -0.03 8.32
C LEU A 120 -2.23 -1.09 9.42
N LYS A 121 -2.72 -0.71 10.61
CA LYS A 121 -2.93 -1.63 11.73
C LYS A 121 -4.36 -1.60 12.22
N LEU A 122 -5.01 -2.76 12.18
CA LEU A 122 -6.39 -3.01 12.57
C LEU A 122 -6.43 -3.86 13.83
N PHE A 123 -7.29 -3.50 14.78
CA PHE A 123 -7.44 -4.19 16.06
C PHE A 123 -8.92 -4.34 16.40
N GLU A 124 -9.37 -5.52 16.83
CA GLU A 124 -10.72 -5.75 17.40
C GLU A 124 -11.88 -5.12 16.60
N SER A 125 -11.81 -5.14 15.27
CA SER A 125 -12.77 -4.49 14.39
C SER A 125 -13.71 -5.51 13.74
N LYS A 126 -15.00 -5.17 13.61
CA LYS A 126 -15.99 -5.99 12.90
C LYS A 126 -16.22 -5.42 11.50
N LEU A 127 -15.39 -5.84 10.55
CA LEU A 127 -15.39 -5.35 9.18
C LEU A 127 -16.19 -6.27 8.26
N THR A 128 -16.98 -5.69 7.35
CA THR A 128 -17.64 -6.46 6.29
C THR A 128 -16.81 -6.46 5.00
N GLU A 129 -17.29 -7.17 3.98
CA GLU A 129 -16.65 -7.21 2.64
C GLU A 129 -16.51 -5.83 2.00
N SER A 130 -17.37 -4.86 2.35
CA SER A 130 -17.28 -3.49 1.84
C SER A 130 -16.02 -2.79 2.36
N ALA A 131 -15.76 -2.85 3.68
CA ALA A 131 -14.51 -2.36 4.26
C ALA A 131 -13.26 -2.99 3.61
N TRP A 132 -13.26 -4.32 3.41
CA TRP A 132 -12.13 -5.01 2.77
C TRP A 132 -11.93 -4.57 1.32
N GLY A 133 -13.01 -4.35 0.57
CA GLY A 133 -12.97 -3.79 -0.78
C GLY A 133 -12.35 -2.39 -0.83
N HIS A 134 -12.55 -1.56 0.20
CA HIS A 134 -11.89 -0.26 0.33
C HIS A 134 -10.42 -0.38 0.75
N ILE A 135 -10.10 -1.25 1.71
CA ILE A 135 -8.71 -1.54 2.12
C ILE A 135 -7.88 -1.99 0.91
N GLY A 136 -8.41 -2.91 0.09
CA GLY A 136 -7.76 -3.42 -1.13
C GLY A 136 -7.42 -2.36 -2.19
N ARG A 137 -7.96 -1.14 -2.08
CA ARG A 137 -7.63 0.00 -2.96
C ARG A 137 -6.43 0.81 -2.50
N CYS A 138 -5.89 0.54 -1.31
CA CYS A 138 -4.70 1.22 -0.76
C CYS A 138 -3.41 0.66 -1.39
N ARG A 139 -3.20 0.89 -2.69
CA ARG A 139 -2.16 0.22 -3.51
C ARG A 139 -0.69 0.46 -3.09
N ARG A 140 -0.44 1.45 -2.23
CA ARG A 140 0.88 1.73 -1.65
C ARG A 140 1.12 1.05 -0.31
N LEU A 141 0.15 0.27 0.18
CA LEU A 141 0.31 -0.42 1.44
C LEU A 141 1.43 -1.45 1.33
N MET A 142 2.37 -1.36 2.25
CA MET A 142 3.56 -2.19 2.36
C MET A 142 3.47 -3.13 3.57
N ILE A 143 2.80 -2.68 4.63
CA ILE A 143 2.70 -3.40 5.89
C ILE A 143 1.24 -3.39 6.36
N LEU A 144 0.67 -4.58 6.53
CA LEU A 144 -0.69 -4.78 7.01
C LEU A 144 -0.66 -5.63 8.27
N GLU A 145 -1.10 -5.06 9.39
CA GLU A 145 -1.23 -5.74 10.68
C GLU A 145 -2.71 -5.85 11.03
N ILE A 146 -3.19 -7.07 11.25
CA ILE A 146 -4.59 -7.36 11.57
C ILE A 146 -4.60 -8.25 12.81
N SER A 147 -5.13 -7.74 13.92
CA SER A 147 -5.23 -8.47 15.19
C SER A 147 -6.67 -8.51 15.67
N TYR A 148 -7.16 -9.69 16.06
CA TYR A 148 -8.53 -9.88 16.57
C TYR A 148 -9.63 -9.38 15.62
N VAL A 149 -9.42 -9.53 14.31
CA VAL A 149 -10.42 -9.26 13.28
C VAL A 149 -10.68 -10.58 12.56
N PRO A 150 -11.92 -11.11 12.58
CA PRO A 150 -12.24 -12.32 11.83
C PRO A 150 -11.98 -12.12 10.34
N LEU A 151 -11.20 -13.01 9.74
CA LEU A 151 -10.92 -13.02 8.31
C LEU A 151 -11.61 -14.21 7.64
N SER A 152 -12.14 -13.96 6.45
CA SER A 152 -12.68 -14.95 5.52
C SER A 152 -11.81 -15.04 4.27
N LYS A 153 -11.94 -16.12 3.50
CA LYS A 153 -11.37 -16.19 2.14
C LYS A 153 -11.71 -14.97 1.27
N SER A 154 -12.94 -14.44 1.35
CA SER A 154 -13.38 -13.24 0.60
C SER A 154 -12.65 -11.97 1.04
N SER A 155 -12.45 -11.78 2.35
CA SER A 155 -11.64 -10.68 2.85
C SER A 155 -10.20 -10.75 2.36
N LEU A 156 -9.62 -11.96 2.30
CA LEU A 156 -8.26 -12.18 1.80
C LEU A 156 -8.15 -12.01 0.28
N GLN A 157 -9.22 -12.28 -0.47
CA GLN A 157 -9.31 -11.94 -1.90
C GLN A 157 -9.22 -10.43 -2.15
N ASN A 158 -9.79 -9.62 -1.25
CA ASN A 158 -9.63 -8.17 -1.32
C ASN A 158 -8.22 -7.73 -0.93
N VAL A 159 -7.64 -8.34 0.11
CA VAL A 159 -6.24 -8.09 0.54
C VAL A 159 -5.24 -8.44 -0.56
N SER A 160 -5.51 -9.46 -1.38
CA SER A 160 -4.61 -9.87 -2.47
C SER A 160 -4.40 -8.80 -3.56
N ASN A 161 -5.23 -7.76 -3.61
CA ASN A 161 -5.05 -6.60 -4.47
C ASN A 161 -3.86 -5.70 -4.05
N LEU A 162 -3.35 -5.86 -2.83
CA LEU A 162 -2.29 -5.04 -2.24
C LEU A 162 -0.90 -5.52 -2.67
N LYS A 163 -0.58 -5.40 -3.97
CA LYS A 163 0.63 -5.97 -4.59
C LYS A 163 1.97 -5.46 -4.02
N GLN A 164 1.96 -4.36 -3.27
CA GLN A 164 3.17 -3.80 -2.62
C GLN A 164 3.37 -4.30 -1.18
N VAL A 165 2.42 -5.06 -0.62
CA VAL A 165 2.55 -5.58 0.75
C VAL A 165 3.70 -6.56 0.78
N HIS A 166 4.70 -6.26 1.61
CA HIS A 166 5.85 -7.11 1.85
C HIS A 166 5.83 -7.74 3.25
N SER A 167 5.03 -7.20 4.18
CA SER A 167 4.87 -7.73 5.53
C SER A 167 3.39 -7.82 5.90
N LEU A 168 2.92 -9.03 6.18
CA LEU A 168 1.54 -9.31 6.59
C LEU A 168 1.55 -9.99 7.96
N LEU A 169 0.91 -9.37 8.94
CA LEU A 169 0.73 -9.94 10.28
C LEU A 169 -0.75 -10.16 10.53
N LEU A 170 -1.12 -11.42 10.77
CA LEU A 170 -2.47 -11.87 11.07
C LEU A 170 -2.45 -12.55 12.43
N GLU A 171 -3.15 -11.98 13.40
CA GLU A 171 -3.17 -12.44 14.78
C GLU A 171 -4.61 -12.68 15.25
N HIS A 172 -4.89 -13.90 15.74
CA HIS A 172 -6.21 -14.31 16.18
C HIS A 172 -7.33 -13.98 15.18
N THR A 173 -7.07 -14.24 13.89
CA THR A 173 -8.01 -13.93 12.79
C THR A 173 -8.88 -15.12 12.37
N GLY A 174 -8.57 -16.32 12.88
CA GLY A 174 -9.32 -17.55 12.62
C GLY A 174 -9.03 -18.25 11.29
N ILE A 175 -8.02 -17.77 10.54
CA ILE A 175 -7.63 -18.31 9.23
C ILE A 175 -7.26 -19.81 9.29
N CYS A 176 -7.63 -20.54 8.24
CA CYS A 176 -7.27 -21.95 8.02
C CYS A 176 -6.59 -22.16 6.65
N ASP A 177 -6.23 -23.42 6.33
CA ASP A 177 -5.50 -23.75 5.11
C ASP A 177 -6.23 -23.28 3.83
N ASP A 178 -7.55 -23.38 3.78
CA ASP A 178 -8.38 -23.01 2.62
C ASP A 178 -8.46 -21.50 2.37
N ASP A 179 -8.22 -20.71 3.42
CA ASP A 179 -8.22 -19.25 3.36
C ASP A 179 -6.92 -18.69 2.77
N LEU A 180 -5.85 -19.49 2.70
CA LEU A 180 -4.54 -19.03 2.23
C LEU A 180 -4.46 -18.81 0.72
N ALA A 181 -5.32 -19.47 -0.07
CA ALA A 181 -5.22 -19.46 -1.54
C ALA A 181 -5.14 -18.05 -2.16
N PRO A 182 -5.96 -17.05 -1.76
CA PRO A 182 -5.89 -15.71 -2.33
C PRO A 182 -4.57 -14.97 -2.03
N LEU A 183 -3.85 -15.33 -0.96
CA LEU A 183 -2.59 -14.69 -0.60
C LEU A 183 -1.44 -15.05 -1.56
N ALA A 184 -1.59 -16.11 -2.35
CA ALA A 184 -0.62 -16.48 -3.40
C ALA A 184 -0.39 -15.37 -4.44
N ASP A 185 -1.37 -14.50 -4.61
CA ASP A 185 -1.34 -13.38 -5.56
C ASP A 185 -0.59 -12.14 -5.02
N LEU A 186 -0.16 -12.14 -3.75
CA LEU A 186 0.66 -11.09 -3.17
C LEU A 186 2.12 -11.24 -3.60
N SER A 187 2.40 -10.91 -4.86
CA SER A 187 3.73 -11.04 -5.46
C SER A 187 4.85 -10.27 -4.72
N GLY A 188 4.50 -9.23 -3.98
CA GLY A 188 5.43 -8.44 -3.16
C GLY A 188 5.70 -9.01 -1.77
N LEU A 189 4.99 -10.06 -1.34
CA LEU A 189 5.03 -10.57 0.03
C LEU A 189 6.40 -11.19 0.34
N ARG A 190 6.95 -10.83 1.50
CA ARG A 190 8.27 -11.29 1.95
C ARG A 190 8.22 -11.94 3.32
N SER A 191 7.39 -11.40 4.21
CA SER A 191 7.16 -11.94 5.55
C SER A 191 5.68 -12.11 5.83
N ILE A 192 5.32 -13.27 6.36
CA ILE A 192 3.97 -13.54 6.84
C ILE A 192 4.04 -14.08 8.27
N TYR A 193 3.31 -13.44 9.18
CA TYR A 193 3.23 -13.84 10.58
C TYR A 193 1.79 -14.21 10.90
N LEU A 194 1.56 -15.48 11.18
CA LEU A 194 0.27 -16.07 11.49
C LEU A 194 0.31 -16.52 12.96
N HIS A 195 -0.38 -15.80 13.84
CA HIS A 195 -0.44 -16.09 15.27
C HIS A 195 -1.75 -16.81 15.63
N GLU A 196 -1.60 -17.99 16.27
CA GLU A 196 -2.66 -18.96 16.52
C GLU A 196 -3.52 -19.32 15.29
N PRO A 197 -2.92 -19.64 14.14
CA PRO A 197 -3.70 -19.90 12.95
C PRO A 197 -4.12 -21.38 12.94
N ARG A 198 -5.23 -21.70 12.27
CA ARG A 198 -5.69 -23.09 12.06
C ARG A 198 -4.99 -23.74 10.86
N ILE A 199 -3.69 -23.51 10.76
CA ILE A 199 -2.85 -23.97 9.65
C ILE A 199 -2.24 -25.32 9.97
N THR A 200 -2.17 -26.17 8.95
CA THR A 200 -1.55 -27.50 9.01
C THR A 200 -0.43 -27.62 7.98
N ASP A 201 0.18 -28.81 7.90
CA ASP A 201 1.16 -29.14 6.87
C ASP A 201 0.60 -28.92 5.44
N ALA A 202 -0.71 -29.06 5.25
CA ALA A 202 -1.36 -28.79 3.96
C ALA A 202 -1.27 -27.31 3.55
N GLY A 203 -1.45 -26.38 4.50
CA GLY A 203 -1.30 -24.95 4.25
C GLY A 203 0.13 -24.57 3.87
N LEU A 204 1.14 -25.11 4.57
CA LEU A 204 2.54 -24.91 4.16
C LEU A 204 2.82 -25.49 2.78
N LYS A 205 2.28 -26.66 2.45
CA LYS A 205 2.43 -27.25 1.12
C LYS A 205 1.84 -26.35 0.04
N MET A 206 0.67 -25.76 0.26
CA MET A 206 0.07 -24.77 -0.65
C MET A 206 0.97 -23.53 -0.82
N MET A 207 1.56 -23.03 0.27
CA MET A 207 2.50 -21.90 0.21
C MET A 207 3.75 -22.19 -0.65
N GLN A 208 4.06 -23.46 -0.93
CA GLN A 208 5.18 -23.82 -1.83
C GLN A 208 4.96 -23.32 -3.26
N GLU A 209 3.70 -23.15 -3.68
CA GLU A 209 3.35 -22.72 -5.04
C GLU A 209 3.33 -21.18 -5.20
N TRP A 210 3.44 -20.44 -4.09
CA TRP A 210 3.37 -18.98 -4.13
C TRP A 210 4.57 -18.40 -4.89
N LYS A 211 4.30 -17.48 -5.83
CA LYS A 211 5.32 -16.82 -6.65
C LYS A 211 6.13 -15.76 -5.89
N SER A 212 5.66 -15.37 -4.70
CA SER A 212 6.31 -14.39 -3.84
C SER A 212 7.65 -14.90 -3.30
N SER A 213 8.65 -14.02 -3.24
CA SER A 213 9.95 -14.30 -2.61
C SER A 213 9.86 -14.18 -1.09
N LEU A 214 9.18 -15.15 -0.46
CA LEU A 214 9.11 -15.26 0.99
C LEU A 214 10.51 -15.51 1.56
N TYR A 215 10.88 -14.77 2.59
CA TYR A 215 12.09 -15.03 3.39
C TYR A 215 11.76 -15.46 4.82
N GLU A 216 10.59 -15.08 5.35
CA GLU A 216 10.19 -15.40 6.72
C GLU A 216 8.71 -15.78 6.81
N VAL A 217 8.45 -16.94 7.42
CA VAL A 217 7.09 -17.44 7.70
C VAL A 217 7.02 -17.77 9.18
N ASN A 218 6.08 -17.18 9.90
CA ASN A 218 5.79 -17.56 11.28
C ASN A 218 4.40 -18.18 11.35
N VAL A 219 4.35 -19.43 11.79
CA VAL A 219 3.11 -20.22 11.99
C VAL A 219 3.11 -20.83 13.39
N ARG A 220 3.62 -20.11 14.38
CA ARG A 220 3.53 -20.54 15.78
C ARG A 220 2.07 -20.62 16.25
N GLY A 221 1.80 -21.57 17.13
CA GLY A 221 0.44 -21.89 17.58
C GLY A 221 -0.38 -22.67 16.55
N SER A 222 0.23 -23.13 15.45
CA SER A 222 -0.42 -23.95 14.43
C SER A 222 -0.19 -25.45 14.65
N LYS A 223 -0.76 -26.28 13.76
CA LYS A 223 -0.56 -27.75 13.74
C LYS A 223 0.54 -28.17 12.75
N VAL A 224 1.39 -27.24 12.33
CA VAL A 224 2.50 -27.52 11.41
C VAL A 224 3.58 -28.35 12.11
N THR A 225 4.01 -29.42 11.44
CA THR A 225 5.08 -30.30 11.91
C THR A 225 6.46 -29.75 11.56
N LEU A 226 7.46 -30.12 12.35
CA LEU A 226 8.87 -29.81 12.05
C LEU A 226 9.31 -30.38 10.70
N LYS A 227 8.75 -31.54 10.31
CA LYS A 227 9.03 -32.17 9.02
C LYS A 227 8.55 -31.27 7.87
N ALA A 228 7.29 -30.86 7.88
CA ALA A 228 6.73 -29.99 6.85
C ALA A 228 7.44 -28.63 6.79
N ALA A 229 7.79 -28.04 7.94
CA ALA A 229 8.55 -26.79 7.97
C ALA A 229 9.94 -26.94 7.29
N LYS A 230 10.65 -28.04 7.54
CA LYS A 230 11.93 -28.34 6.88
C LYS A 230 11.78 -28.56 5.37
N GLU A 231 10.76 -29.31 4.95
CA GLU A 231 10.46 -29.53 3.53
C GLU A 231 10.11 -28.22 2.82
N PHE A 232 9.28 -27.38 3.46
CA PHE A 232 8.94 -26.05 2.96
C PHE A 232 10.18 -25.16 2.79
N MET A 233 11.03 -25.07 3.82
CA MET A 233 12.29 -24.31 3.71
C MET A 233 13.12 -24.78 2.52
N LYS A 234 13.33 -26.09 2.39
CA LYS A 234 14.10 -26.68 1.29
C LYS A 234 13.51 -26.31 -0.09
N SER A 235 12.18 -26.28 -0.22
CA SER A 235 11.51 -25.94 -1.49
C SER A 235 11.64 -24.48 -1.92
N LYS A 236 11.88 -23.55 -0.98
CA LYS A 236 11.95 -22.10 -1.22
C LYS A 236 13.37 -21.52 -1.19
N LEU A 237 14.38 -22.38 -1.04
CA LEU A 237 15.77 -21.97 -1.17
C LEU A 237 16.10 -21.53 -2.63
N PRO A 238 17.02 -20.57 -2.82
CA PRO A 238 17.86 -19.93 -1.81
C PRO A 238 17.22 -18.71 -1.12
N THR A 239 16.01 -18.30 -1.52
CA THR A 239 15.40 -17.05 -1.04
C THR A 239 14.92 -17.08 0.41
N PHE A 240 14.76 -18.28 0.98
CA PHE A 240 14.08 -18.48 2.24
C PHE A 240 15.04 -18.55 3.43
N SER A 241 14.75 -17.82 4.51
CA SER A 241 15.62 -17.74 5.69
C SER A 241 15.10 -18.54 6.89
N VAL A 242 13.82 -18.38 7.29
CA VAL A 242 13.34 -18.98 8.55
C VAL A 242 11.85 -19.29 8.57
N VAL A 243 11.49 -20.48 9.07
CA VAL A 243 10.13 -20.82 9.48
C VAL A 243 10.08 -20.90 11.01
N HIS A 244 9.24 -20.10 11.63
CA HIS A 244 8.97 -20.20 13.07
C HIS A 244 7.78 -21.12 13.31
N ILE A 245 8.02 -22.24 13.99
CA ILE A 245 7.01 -23.18 14.47
C ILE A 245 7.13 -23.34 16.00
N GLY A 246 6.14 -23.99 16.61
CA GLY A 246 6.09 -24.22 18.06
C GLY A 246 4.93 -23.47 18.73
N PRO A 247 4.85 -23.50 20.08
CA PRO A 247 3.81 -22.77 20.80
C PRO A 247 3.94 -21.26 20.57
N GLU A 248 2.84 -20.53 20.76
CA GLU A 248 2.89 -19.08 20.72
C GLU A 248 3.83 -18.55 21.80
N ILE A 249 4.65 -17.56 21.45
CA ILE A 249 5.44 -16.82 22.44
C ILE A 249 4.52 -15.73 23.01
N PRO A 250 4.23 -15.73 24.31
CA PRO A 250 3.45 -14.67 24.93
C PRO A 250 4.12 -13.32 24.64
N LYS A 251 3.36 -12.35 24.13
CA LYS A 251 3.87 -10.98 23.99
C LYS A 251 4.32 -10.50 25.38
N PRO A 252 5.47 -9.81 25.51
CA PRO A 252 5.87 -9.22 26.78
C PRO A 252 4.73 -8.32 27.25
N GLY A 253 4.05 -8.75 28.33
CA GLY A 253 2.86 -8.08 28.82
C GLY A 253 3.18 -6.62 29.13
N ARG A 254 2.33 -5.69 28.66
CA ARG A 254 2.29 -4.35 29.27
C ARG A 254 2.07 -4.58 30.76
N ARG A 255 3.01 -4.12 31.60
CA ARG A 255 2.91 -4.21 33.06
C ARG A 255 1.47 -3.81 33.45
N PRO A 256 0.72 -4.64 34.21
CA PRO A 256 -0.56 -4.20 34.71
C PRO A 256 -0.34 -2.90 35.48
N ARG A 257 -1.08 -1.84 35.13
CA ARG A 257 -1.15 -0.66 35.99
C ARG A 257 -1.62 -1.18 37.34
N LYS A 258 -0.74 -1.17 38.35
CA LYS A 258 -1.13 -1.41 39.73
C LYS A 258 -2.34 -0.52 39.98
N LYS A 259 -3.51 -1.13 40.23
CA LYS A 259 -4.62 -0.39 40.80
C LYS A 259 -4.09 0.13 42.13
N VAL A 260 -3.94 1.45 42.24
CA VAL A 260 -3.73 2.09 43.54
C VAL A 260 -5.02 1.82 44.30
N GLN A 261 -4.98 0.84 45.21
CA GLN A 261 -5.97 0.77 46.27
C GLN A 261 -5.69 1.97 47.16
N THR A 262 -6.50 3.01 47.01
CA THR A 262 -6.73 3.97 48.10
C THR A 262 -7.34 3.20 49.25
N GLN A 263 -6.56 3.04 50.32
CA GLN A 263 -7.09 2.86 51.67
C GLN A 263 -7.44 4.23 52.23
#